data_AF-A0A7R9E6Y1-F1
#
_entry.id   AF-A0A7R9E6Y1-F1
#
_cell.length_a   1.000
_cell.length_b   1.000
_cell.length_c   1.000
_cell.angle_alpha   90.00
_cell.angle_beta   90.00
_cell.angle_gamma   90.00
#
_symmetry.space_group_name_H-M   'P 1'
#
loop_
_entity.id
_entity.type
_entity.pdbx_description
1 polymer ?
#
loop_
_entity_poly.entity_id
_entity_poly.type
_entity_poly.pdbx_seq_one_letter_code
_entity_poly.pdbx_strand_id
1 'polypeptide(L)'
;MDPSTRLKTLTEYGNAVEVDNNIPPKRYYRSGLEMVRMADVYMTEGNLENAFILYMKFMTLFIEKIRYHPDFSTVPVTDRATNAQKLREVMPKAEKLKSQLMECYEKEYKRYFDEQPINLLTPSLRDVTVPRRLIERFKNLAQRNTDDNIETCGILAGKLSRNVLTITHLVLSKQSGTSDSCITTNEVEVDQFQRDHDLVTIGWIHTHPSQTAFLSSVDLHTHYSYQCLMSEAVAIVCAPTYNENKRTYNTFINV
;
A
#
# COMPACT_ATOMS: atom_id res chain seq x y z
N MET A 1 -6.58 -3.33 1.71
CA MET A 1 -7.61 -4.38 1.48
C MET A 1 -8.41 -3.95 0.28
N ASP A 2 -8.67 -4.84 -0.68
CA ASP A 2 -9.46 -4.46 -1.86
C ASP A 2 -10.92 -4.13 -1.47
N PRO A 3 -11.61 -3.26 -2.23
CA PRO A 3 -12.96 -2.80 -1.91
C PRO A 3 -13.97 -3.95 -1.76
N SER A 4 -13.84 -4.96 -2.63
CA SER A 4 -14.75 -6.11 -2.65
C SER A 4 -14.60 -6.96 -1.39
N THR A 5 -13.36 -7.22 -0.94
CA THR A 5 -13.09 -7.94 0.30
C THR A 5 -13.59 -7.19 1.51
N ARG A 6 -13.39 -5.87 1.59
CA ARG A 6 -13.91 -5.08 2.72
C ARG A 6 -15.43 -5.16 2.82
N LEU A 7 -16.14 -5.03 1.68
CA LEU A 7 -17.59 -5.15 1.64
C LEU A 7 -18.08 -6.58 1.96
N LYS A 8 -17.32 -7.60 1.54
CA LYS A 8 -17.60 -8.99 1.88
C LYS A 8 -17.51 -9.22 3.39
N THR A 9 -16.49 -8.68 4.06
CA THR A 9 -16.34 -8.77 5.53
C THR A 9 -17.55 -8.17 6.25
N LEU A 10 -18.05 -7.01 5.80
CA LEU A 10 -19.27 -6.43 6.38
C LEU A 10 -20.50 -7.32 6.19
N THR A 11 -20.61 -7.95 5.03
CA THR A 11 -21.67 -8.93 4.74
C THR A 11 -21.57 -10.15 5.65
N GLU A 12 -20.36 -10.64 5.91
CA GLU A 12 -20.10 -11.75 6.84
C GLU A 12 -20.49 -11.40 8.28
N TYR A 13 -20.16 -10.19 8.76
CA TYR A 13 -20.65 -9.70 10.05
C TYR A 13 -22.17 -9.56 10.10
N GLY A 14 -22.78 -9.18 8.97
CA GLY A 14 -24.23 -9.18 8.75
C GLY A 14 -24.84 -10.57 8.92
N ASN A 15 -24.17 -11.59 8.41
CA ASN A 15 -24.65 -12.97 8.41
C ASN A 15 -24.39 -13.72 9.73
N ALA A 16 -23.53 -13.18 10.61
CA ALA A 16 -23.23 -13.71 11.94
C ALA A 16 -24.35 -13.48 12.96
N VAL A 17 -25.59 -13.78 12.58
CA VAL A 17 -26.76 -13.77 13.46
C VAL A 17 -27.26 -15.20 13.65
N GLU A 18 -27.44 -15.56 14.93
CA GLU A 18 -27.92 -16.87 15.34
C GLU A 18 -29.28 -16.77 16.01
N VAL A 19 -30.08 -17.82 15.85
CA VAL A 19 -31.39 -17.97 16.47
C VAL A 19 -31.29 -19.10 17.48
N ASP A 20 -31.55 -18.79 18.74
CA ASP A 20 -31.58 -19.74 19.85
C ASP A 20 -33.01 -20.25 20.00
N ASN A 21 -33.17 -21.57 19.90
CA ASN A 21 -34.47 -22.24 20.00
C ASN A 21 -35.11 -22.12 21.39
N ASN A 22 -34.34 -21.73 22.42
CA ASN A 22 -34.86 -21.48 23.77
C ASN A 22 -35.45 -20.08 23.95
N ILE A 23 -35.25 -19.18 22.97
CA ILE A 23 -35.73 -17.81 23.03
C ILE A 23 -37.00 -17.71 22.17
N PRO A 24 -38.16 -17.32 22.74
CA PRO A 24 -39.40 -17.23 21.98
C PRO A 24 -39.25 -16.35 20.74
N PRO A 25 -39.73 -16.77 19.55
CA PRO A 25 -39.46 -16.08 18.28
C PRO A 25 -39.99 -14.65 18.30
N LYS A 26 -41.07 -14.37 19.04
CA LYS A 26 -41.61 -13.02 19.27
C LYS A 26 -40.59 -12.03 19.82
N ARG A 27 -39.61 -12.46 20.61
CA ARG A 27 -38.54 -11.57 21.13
C ARG A 27 -37.65 -11.07 19.98
N TYR A 28 -37.32 -11.93 19.02
CA TYR A 28 -36.56 -11.54 17.83
C TYR A 28 -37.30 -10.47 17.04
N TYR A 29 -38.62 -10.58 16.84
CA TYR A 29 -39.43 -9.55 16.15
C TYR A 29 -39.34 -8.18 16.83
N ARG A 30 -39.32 -8.13 18.16
CA ARG A 30 -39.12 -6.87 18.90
C ARG A 30 -37.70 -6.33 18.73
N SER A 31 -36.70 -7.18 18.98
CA SER A 31 -35.28 -6.80 18.84
C SER A 31 -34.91 -6.41 17.42
N GLY A 32 -35.57 -6.99 16.41
CA GLY A 32 -35.39 -6.67 15.01
C GLY A 32 -35.81 -5.24 14.67
N LEU A 33 -36.92 -4.76 15.24
CA LEU A 33 -37.35 -3.37 15.04
C LEU A 33 -36.35 -2.38 15.67
N GLU A 34 -35.80 -2.70 16.84
CA GLU A 34 -34.72 -1.90 17.44
C GLU A 34 -33.44 -1.93 16.60
N MET A 35 -33.11 -3.07 15.99
CA MET A 35 -31.96 -3.20 15.09
C MET A 35 -32.06 -2.24 13.90
N VAL A 36 -33.25 -2.15 13.30
CA VAL A 36 -33.53 -1.18 12.23
C VAL A 36 -33.44 0.25 12.76
N ARG A 37 -34.03 0.55 13.92
CA ARG A 37 -33.97 1.89 14.52
C ARG A 37 -32.52 2.33 14.75
N MET A 38 -31.67 1.45 15.25
CA MET A 38 -30.24 1.71 15.43
C MET A 38 -29.50 1.87 14.10
N ALA A 39 -29.86 1.10 13.07
CA ALA A 39 -29.31 1.27 11.72
C ALA A 39 -29.66 2.66 11.14
N ASP A 40 -30.89 3.13 11.34
CA ASP A 40 -31.30 4.48 10.93
C ASP A 40 -30.52 5.57 11.70
N VAL A 41 -30.22 5.37 12.99
CA VAL A 41 -29.35 6.28 13.75
C VAL A 41 -27.93 6.32 13.17
N TYR A 42 -27.32 5.16 12.89
CA TYR A 42 -26.01 5.12 12.27
C TYR A 42 -25.96 5.76 10.87
N MET A 43 -27.05 5.66 10.10
CA MET A 43 -27.18 6.39 8.84
C MET A 43 -27.13 7.91 9.06
N THR A 44 -27.82 8.43 10.08
CA THR A 44 -27.82 9.87 10.38
C THR A 44 -26.48 10.37 10.91
N GLU A 45 -25.73 9.52 11.63
CA GLU A 45 -24.40 9.82 12.16
C GLU A 45 -23.28 9.66 11.13
N GLY A 46 -23.59 9.15 9.93
CA GLY A 46 -22.60 8.87 8.88
C GLY A 46 -21.80 7.58 9.10
N ASN A 47 -22.16 6.75 10.08
CA ASN A 47 -21.54 5.45 10.32
C ASN A 47 -22.13 4.38 9.39
N LEU A 48 -21.81 4.50 8.10
CA LEU A 48 -22.42 3.72 7.03
C LEU A 48 -22.14 2.21 7.15
N GLU A 49 -20.95 1.81 7.64
CA GLU A 49 -20.60 0.40 7.81
C GLU A 49 -21.49 -0.30 8.85
N ASN A 50 -21.64 0.31 10.04
CA ASN A 50 -22.48 -0.27 11.09
C ASN A 50 -23.96 -0.25 10.72
N ALA A 51 -24.42 0.80 10.03
CA ALA A 51 -25.77 0.82 9.46
C ALA A 51 -25.99 -0.37 8.51
N PHE A 52 -25.04 -0.62 7.60
CA PHE A 52 -25.12 -1.73 6.65
C PHE A 52 -25.11 -3.09 7.36
N ILE A 53 -24.22 -3.30 8.33
CA ILE A 53 -24.19 -4.54 9.13
C ILE A 53 -25.53 -4.79 9.82
N LEU A 54 -26.13 -3.78 10.46
CA LEU A 54 -27.41 -3.95 11.15
C LEU A 54 -28.57 -4.23 10.19
N TYR A 55 -28.60 -3.58 9.02
CA TYR A 55 -29.60 -3.92 8.00
C TYR A 55 -29.42 -5.35 7.48
N MET A 56 -28.18 -5.79 7.23
CA MET A 56 -27.89 -7.16 6.82
C MET A 56 -28.29 -8.16 7.90
N LYS A 57 -27.96 -7.91 9.18
CA LYS A 57 -28.38 -8.76 10.31
C LYS A 57 -29.89 -8.90 10.39
N PHE A 58 -30.62 -7.79 10.25
CA PHE A 58 -32.08 -7.81 10.24
C PHE A 58 -32.62 -8.66 9.09
N MET A 59 -32.11 -8.44 7.87
CA MET A 59 -32.53 -9.21 6.70
C MET A 59 -32.22 -10.70 6.84
N THR A 60 -30.98 -11.07 7.18
CA THR A 60 -30.58 -12.47 7.35
C THR A 60 -31.39 -13.16 8.45
N LEU A 61 -31.62 -12.47 9.58
CA LEU A 61 -32.45 -13.00 10.67
C LEU A 61 -33.86 -13.35 10.18
N PHE A 62 -34.54 -12.44 9.47
CA PHE A 62 -35.96 -12.60 9.14
C PHE A 62 -36.25 -13.27 7.80
N ILE A 63 -35.31 -13.26 6.85
CA ILE A 63 -35.46 -13.92 5.54
C ILE A 63 -34.99 -15.38 5.63
N GLU A 64 -33.92 -15.63 6.39
CA GLU A 64 -33.24 -16.92 6.36
C GLU A 64 -33.36 -17.68 7.67
N LYS A 65 -33.05 -17.06 8.82
CA LYS A 65 -32.81 -17.83 10.06
C LYS A 65 -34.08 -18.14 10.84
N ILE A 66 -34.93 -17.15 11.10
CA ILE A 66 -36.05 -17.25 12.05
C ILE A 66 -37.12 -18.28 11.61
N ARG A 67 -37.24 -18.53 10.31
CA ARG A 67 -38.20 -19.49 9.73
C ARG A 67 -37.93 -20.94 10.14
N TYR A 68 -36.73 -21.24 10.63
CA TYR A 68 -36.34 -22.56 11.12
C TYR A 68 -36.58 -22.74 12.63
N HIS A 69 -37.01 -21.70 13.35
CA HIS A 69 -37.32 -21.81 14.77
C HIS A 69 -38.53 -22.75 14.99
N PRO A 70 -38.50 -23.70 15.94
CA PRO A 70 -39.59 -24.66 16.19
C PRO A 70 -40.95 -23.98 16.40
N ASP A 71 -40.96 -22.92 17.22
CA ASP A 71 -42.17 -22.15 17.53
C ASP A 71 -42.50 -21.03 16.54
N PHE A 72 -41.93 -21.01 15.33
CA PHE A 72 -42.16 -19.92 14.37
C PHE A 72 -43.66 -19.70 14.04
N SER A 73 -44.45 -20.78 14.04
CA SER A 73 -45.90 -20.75 13.82
C SER A 73 -46.65 -19.93 14.89
N THR A 74 -46.11 -19.86 16.12
CA THR A 74 -46.72 -19.16 17.27
C THR A 74 -46.64 -17.63 17.16
N VAL A 75 -45.83 -17.09 16.25
CA VAL A 75 -45.68 -15.64 16.07
C VAL A 75 -47.02 -15.04 15.59
N PRO A 76 -47.49 -13.94 16.20
CA PRO A 76 -48.71 -13.27 15.74
C PRO A 76 -48.62 -12.83 14.27
N VAL A 77 -49.74 -12.97 13.55
CA VAL A 77 -49.85 -12.53 12.15
C VAL A 77 -49.54 -11.04 12.01
N THR A 78 -49.94 -10.23 12.99
CA THR A 78 -49.67 -8.78 13.04
C THR A 78 -48.17 -8.49 13.05
N ASP A 79 -47.42 -9.19 13.90
CA ASP A 79 -45.97 -8.99 14.05
C ASP A 79 -45.24 -9.41 12.75
N ARG A 80 -45.70 -10.51 12.12
CA ARG A 80 -45.20 -10.93 10.80
C ARG A 80 -45.49 -9.90 9.71
N ALA A 81 -46.68 -9.29 9.72
CA ALA A 81 -47.06 -8.26 8.75
C ALA A 81 -46.23 -6.98 8.92
N THR A 82 -46.03 -6.50 10.15
CA THR A 82 -45.16 -5.35 10.45
C THR A 82 -43.72 -5.60 10.02
N ASN A 83 -43.18 -6.80 10.31
CA ASN A 83 -41.83 -7.16 9.89
C ASN A 83 -41.70 -7.25 8.37
N ALA A 84 -42.72 -7.80 7.68
CA ALA A 84 -42.74 -7.86 6.23
C ALA A 84 -42.76 -6.47 5.59
N GLN A 85 -43.52 -5.53 6.17
CA GLN A 85 -43.45 -4.12 5.76
C GLN A 85 -42.04 -3.57 5.97
N LYS A 86 -41.44 -3.83 7.13
CA LYS A 86 -40.11 -3.30 7.43
C LYS A 86 -39.01 -3.86 6.53
N LEU A 87 -39.09 -5.14 6.17
CA LEU A 87 -38.21 -5.74 5.16
C LEU A 87 -38.29 -5.01 3.81
N ARG A 88 -39.50 -4.64 3.36
CA ARG A 88 -39.68 -3.87 2.11
C ARG A 88 -39.06 -2.48 2.19
N GLU A 89 -39.02 -1.86 3.37
CA GLU A 89 -38.37 -0.56 3.59
C GLU A 89 -36.84 -0.70 3.67
N VAL A 90 -36.34 -1.74 4.34
CA VAL A 90 -34.91 -1.95 4.61
C VAL A 90 -34.14 -2.45 3.38
N MET A 91 -34.71 -3.37 2.60
CA MET A 91 -34.04 -3.94 1.42
C MET A 91 -33.48 -2.88 0.46
N PRO A 92 -34.27 -1.89 -0.03
CA PRO A 92 -33.73 -0.87 -0.93
C PRO A 92 -32.73 0.06 -0.24
N LYS A 93 -32.87 0.34 1.07
CA LYS A 93 -31.89 1.12 1.84
C LYS A 93 -30.55 0.39 1.91
N ALA A 94 -30.56 -0.91 2.21
CA ALA A 94 -29.37 -1.72 2.30
C ALA A 94 -28.65 -1.86 0.95
N GLU A 95 -29.39 -2.05 -0.14
CA GLU A 95 -28.81 -2.13 -1.49
C GLU A 95 -28.19 -0.79 -1.91
N LYS A 96 -28.89 0.33 -1.66
CA LYS A 96 -28.33 1.66 -1.92
C LYS A 96 -27.06 1.91 -1.11
N LEU A 97 -27.09 1.55 0.18
CA LEU A 97 -25.96 1.73 1.10
C LEU A 97 -24.76 0.87 0.69
N LYS A 98 -25.00 -0.36 0.22
CA LYS A 98 -23.97 -1.23 -0.34
C LYS A 98 -23.25 -0.57 -1.52
N SER A 99 -24.01 0.00 -2.45
CA SER A 99 -23.44 0.73 -3.59
C SER A 99 -22.65 1.96 -3.17
N GLN A 100 -23.15 2.72 -2.18
CA GLN A 100 -22.45 3.89 -1.63
C GLN A 100 -21.13 3.50 -0.95
N LEU A 101 -21.14 2.45 -0.12
CA LEU A 101 -19.93 1.93 0.53
C LEU A 101 -18.91 1.45 -0.50
N MET A 102 -19.37 0.74 -1.54
CA MET A 102 -18.49 0.28 -2.62
C MET A 102 -17.82 1.46 -3.34
N GLU A 103 -18.60 2.48 -3.72
CA GLU A 103 -18.05 3.68 -4.38
C GLU A 103 -17.07 4.42 -3.47
N CYS A 104 -17.37 4.54 -2.16
CA CYS A 104 -16.45 5.11 -1.18
C CYS A 104 -15.15 4.31 -1.09
N TYR A 105 -15.22 2.99 -1.01
CA TYR A 105 -14.05 2.13 -0.93
C TYR A 105 -13.24 2.12 -2.22
N GLU A 106 -13.87 2.17 -3.38
CA GLU A 106 -13.19 2.29 -4.67
C GLU A 106 -12.43 3.61 -4.76
N LYS A 107 -13.02 4.72 -4.31
CA LYS A 107 -12.34 6.02 -4.23
C LYS A 107 -11.18 5.99 -3.25
N GLU A 108 -11.37 5.43 -2.05
CA GLU A 108 -10.30 5.28 -1.05
C GLU A 108 -9.17 4.39 -1.56
N TYR A 109 -9.51 3.27 -2.21
CA TYR A 109 -8.55 2.34 -2.78
C TYR A 109 -7.77 2.99 -3.91
N LYS A 110 -8.46 3.66 -4.86
CA LYS A 110 -7.80 4.40 -5.92
C LYS A 110 -6.89 5.50 -5.37
N ARG A 111 -7.36 6.27 -4.39
CA ARG A 111 -6.54 7.30 -3.73
C ARG A 111 -5.32 6.69 -3.05
N TYR A 112 -5.47 5.55 -2.37
CA TYR A 112 -4.34 4.81 -1.82
C TYR A 112 -3.32 4.47 -2.92
N PHE A 113 -3.72 3.96 -4.08
CA PHE A 113 -2.80 3.65 -5.18
C PHE A 113 -2.22 4.87 -5.89
N ASP A 114 -3.00 5.93 -6.05
CA ASP A 114 -2.54 7.21 -6.64
C ASP A 114 -1.54 7.90 -5.69
N GLU A 115 -1.67 7.68 -4.37
CA GLU A 115 -0.75 8.17 -3.33
C GLU A 115 0.38 7.17 -3.01
N GLN A 116 0.34 5.92 -3.52
CA GLN A 116 1.45 4.97 -3.39
C GLN A 116 2.57 5.33 -4.41
N PRO A 117 3.85 5.34 -4.01
CA PRO A 117 4.94 5.36 -4.98
C PRO A 117 4.81 4.16 -5.93
N ILE A 118 5.20 4.34 -7.18
CA ILE A 118 4.92 3.53 -8.39
C ILE A 118 5.22 2.00 -8.27
N ASN A 119 5.69 1.47 -7.14
CA ASN A 119 6.36 0.17 -7.03
C ASN A 119 5.51 -1.04 -6.69
N LEU A 120 4.25 -0.89 -6.26
CA LEU A 120 3.48 -2.02 -5.74
C LEU A 120 2.50 -2.67 -6.73
N LEU A 121 2.46 -2.22 -7.99
CA LEU A 121 1.46 -2.66 -8.97
C LEU A 121 1.98 -3.60 -10.06
N THR A 122 3.27 -3.91 -10.11
CA THR A 122 3.83 -4.84 -11.12
C THR A 122 4.39 -6.11 -10.45
N PRO A 123 3.87 -7.31 -10.78
CA PRO A 123 4.43 -8.58 -10.27
C PRO A 123 5.83 -8.89 -10.79
N SER A 124 6.32 -8.09 -11.75
CA SER A 124 7.67 -8.15 -12.30
C SER A 124 8.35 -6.80 -12.17
N LEU A 125 9.64 -6.81 -11.85
CA LEU A 125 10.48 -5.62 -11.79
C LEU A 125 10.69 -5.05 -13.20
N ARG A 126 10.66 -3.72 -13.32
CA ARG A 126 10.96 -3.00 -14.57
C ARG A 126 12.44 -3.07 -14.90
N ASP A 127 12.78 -2.99 -16.19
CA ASP A 127 14.17 -2.90 -16.61
C ASP A 127 14.79 -1.56 -16.19
N VAL A 128 16.01 -1.60 -15.66
CA VAL A 128 16.82 -0.41 -15.33
C VAL A 128 17.98 -0.29 -16.31
N THR A 129 18.03 0.82 -17.04
CA THR A 129 19.12 1.15 -17.98
C THR A 129 20.14 2.06 -17.31
N VAL A 130 21.37 1.57 -17.18
CA VAL A 130 22.52 2.31 -16.63
C VAL A 130 23.44 2.80 -17.77
N PRO A 131 23.71 4.12 -17.89
CA PRO A 131 24.63 4.62 -18.91
C PRO A 131 26.04 4.04 -18.77
N ARG A 132 26.61 3.55 -19.88
CA ARG A 132 27.94 2.89 -19.90
C ARG A 132 29.08 3.72 -19.28
N ARG A 133 29.00 5.05 -19.39
CA ARG A 133 30.04 5.97 -18.88
C ARG A 133 29.77 6.47 -17.45
N LEU A 134 28.70 6.01 -16.80
CA LEU A 134 28.28 6.50 -15.48
C LEU A 134 29.34 6.24 -14.42
N ILE A 135 29.81 4.99 -14.33
CA ILE A 135 30.79 4.56 -13.31
C ILE A 135 32.12 5.30 -13.48
N GLU A 136 32.63 5.40 -14.72
CA GLU A 136 33.88 6.10 -15.02
C GLU A 136 33.80 7.58 -14.63
N ARG A 137 32.70 8.26 -15.02
CA ARG A 137 32.47 9.67 -14.66
C ARG A 137 32.37 9.86 -13.15
N PHE A 138 31.65 8.99 -12.45
CA PHE A 138 31.53 9.05 -11.00
C PHE A 138 32.89 8.88 -10.31
N LYS A 139 33.68 7.88 -10.72
CA LYS A 139 35.04 7.67 -10.17
C LYS A 139 35.92 8.90 -10.35
N ASN A 140 35.88 9.54 -11.52
CA ASN A 140 36.65 10.77 -11.76
C ASN A 140 36.22 11.93 -10.85
N LEU A 141 34.92 12.06 -10.57
CA LEU A 141 34.39 13.08 -9.67
C LEU A 141 34.73 12.79 -8.19
N ALA A 142 34.74 11.52 -7.80
CA ALA A 142 35.05 11.06 -6.44
C ALA A 142 36.55 10.89 -6.17
N GLN A 143 37.41 11.08 -7.18
CA GLN A 143 38.83 10.70 -7.13
C GLN A 143 39.57 11.33 -5.95
N ARG A 144 39.37 12.63 -5.71
CA ARG A 144 40.06 13.34 -4.63
C ARG A 144 39.74 12.75 -3.25
N ASN A 145 38.46 12.54 -2.95
CA ASN A 145 38.05 11.90 -1.70
C ASN A 145 38.57 10.47 -1.62
N THR A 146 38.54 9.75 -2.74
CA THR A 146 39.04 8.37 -2.81
C THR A 146 40.54 8.30 -2.48
N ASP A 147 41.35 9.23 -3.00
CA ASP A 147 42.78 9.32 -2.70
C ASP A 147 43.03 9.60 -1.21
N ASP A 148 42.15 10.37 -0.58
CA ASP A 148 42.17 10.69 0.85
C ASP A 148 41.50 9.59 1.72
N ASN A 149 41.14 8.44 1.16
CA ASN A 149 40.43 7.33 1.80
C ASN A 149 39.09 7.77 2.44
N ILE A 150 38.33 8.59 1.72
CA ILE A 150 37.00 9.10 2.07
C ILE A 150 35.98 8.59 1.06
N GLU A 151 34.90 7.98 1.54
CA GLU A 151 33.78 7.55 0.71
C GLU A 151 33.02 8.75 0.12
N THR A 152 32.54 8.58 -1.11
CA THR A 152 31.67 9.54 -1.79
C THR A 152 30.47 8.80 -2.33
N CYS A 153 29.29 9.41 -2.27
CA CYS A 153 28.07 8.89 -2.85
C CYS A 153 27.40 9.88 -3.82
N GLY A 154 26.57 9.32 -4.71
CA GLY A 154 25.75 10.06 -5.64
C GLY A 154 24.39 9.40 -5.83
N ILE A 155 23.38 10.20 -6.10
CA ILE A 155 22.02 9.73 -6.37
C ILE A 155 21.87 9.48 -7.87
N LEU A 156 21.34 8.31 -8.22
CA LEU A 156 21.03 7.93 -9.59
C LEU A 156 19.60 8.36 -9.89
N ALA A 157 19.45 9.42 -10.68
CA ALA A 157 18.15 9.98 -11.02
C ALA A 157 17.85 9.78 -12.52
N GLY A 158 16.58 9.60 -12.85
CA GLY A 158 16.21 9.27 -14.22
C GLY A 158 14.73 9.39 -14.55
N LYS A 159 14.35 8.81 -15.68
CA LYS A 159 12.98 8.89 -16.20
C LYS A 159 12.41 7.50 -16.45
N LEU A 160 11.11 7.35 -16.23
CA LEU A 160 10.34 6.17 -16.61
C LEU A 160 9.72 6.40 -17.99
N SER A 161 9.99 5.51 -18.95
CA SER A 161 9.34 5.54 -20.26
C SER A 161 9.17 4.13 -20.81
N ARG A 162 7.99 3.82 -21.35
CA ARG A 162 7.66 2.50 -21.93
C ARG A 162 8.03 1.33 -21.01
N ASN A 163 7.76 1.48 -19.71
CA ASN A 163 8.06 0.49 -18.68
C ASN A 163 9.56 0.22 -18.42
N VAL A 164 10.45 1.12 -18.85
CA VAL A 164 11.89 1.07 -18.60
C VAL A 164 12.33 2.30 -17.81
N LEU A 165 13.06 2.07 -16.72
CA LEU A 165 13.69 3.10 -15.90
C LEU A 165 15.07 3.43 -16.49
N THR A 166 15.26 4.64 -17.00
CA THR A 166 16.54 5.06 -17.60
C THR A 166 17.22 6.08 -16.70
N ILE A 167 18.39 5.73 -16.16
CA ILE A 167 19.22 6.68 -15.43
C ILE A 167 19.78 7.71 -16.42
N THR A 168 19.52 8.99 -16.16
CA THR A 168 19.96 10.08 -17.04
C THR A 168 20.83 11.11 -16.30
N HIS A 169 20.71 11.17 -14.98
CA HIS A 169 21.40 12.15 -14.14
C HIS A 169 22.11 11.45 -12.98
N LEU A 170 23.33 11.91 -12.71
CA LEU A 170 24.07 11.60 -11.49
C LEU A 170 24.08 12.87 -10.64
N VAL A 171 23.38 12.84 -9.51
CA VAL A 171 23.26 14.00 -8.61
C VAL A 171 24.25 13.83 -7.46
N LEU A 172 25.27 14.69 -7.44
CA LEU A 172 26.22 14.78 -6.33
C LEU A 172 25.80 15.95 -5.43
N SER A 173 25.23 15.63 -4.28
CA SER A 173 24.87 16.62 -3.28
C SER A 173 26.02 16.90 -2.32
N LYS A 174 25.88 17.98 -1.54
CA LYS A 174 26.75 18.22 -0.39
C LYS A 174 26.66 17.03 0.55
N GLN A 175 27.83 16.53 0.93
CA GLN A 175 27.96 15.32 1.71
C GLN A 175 29.19 15.38 2.60
N SER A 176 29.20 14.58 3.65
CA SER A 176 30.34 14.35 4.52
C SER A 176 30.64 12.86 4.55
N GLY A 177 31.88 12.50 4.26
CA GLY A 177 32.34 11.12 4.20
C GLY A 177 33.37 10.80 5.29
N THR A 178 33.49 9.52 5.58
CA THR A 178 34.54 8.89 6.38
C THR A 178 35.15 7.76 5.54
N SER A 179 35.99 6.91 6.13
CA SER A 179 36.57 5.76 5.41
C SER A 179 35.60 4.61 5.15
N ASP A 180 34.42 4.63 5.76
CA ASP A 180 33.44 3.54 5.75
C ASP A 180 31.97 4.01 5.70
N SER A 181 31.73 5.31 5.46
CA SER A 181 30.38 5.85 5.26
C SER A 181 30.39 7.22 4.60
N CYS A 182 29.30 7.56 3.91
CA CYS A 182 28.99 8.93 3.45
C CYS A 182 27.57 9.32 3.82
N ILE A 183 27.35 10.60 4.15
CA ILE A 183 26.04 11.14 4.51
C ILE A 183 25.79 12.41 3.70
N THR A 184 24.63 12.49 3.06
CA THR A 184 24.16 13.68 2.34
C THR A 184 23.54 14.69 3.30
N THR A 185 23.87 15.97 3.17
CA THR A 185 23.46 17.01 4.13
C THR A 185 22.46 18.02 3.58
N ASN A 186 22.11 17.95 2.30
CA ASN A 186 21.20 18.89 1.65
C ASN A 186 20.15 18.22 0.75
N GLU A 187 19.33 17.35 1.35
CA GLU A 187 18.30 16.59 0.65
C GLU A 187 17.21 17.47 0.00
N VAL A 188 16.93 18.64 0.58
CA VAL A 188 15.92 19.58 0.04
C VAL A 188 16.31 20.11 -1.34
N GLU A 189 17.59 20.40 -1.57
CA GLU A 189 18.08 20.88 -2.86
C GLU A 189 18.03 19.77 -3.92
N VAL A 190 18.34 18.54 -3.53
CA VAL A 190 18.24 17.36 -4.41
C VAL A 190 16.80 17.14 -4.83
N ASP A 191 15.89 17.13 -3.87
CA ASP A 191 14.47 16.93 -4.11
C ASP A 191 13.89 18.02 -5.02
N GLN A 192 14.24 19.29 -4.78
CA GLN A 192 13.84 20.39 -5.66
C GLN A 192 14.38 20.22 -7.09
N PHE A 193 15.68 19.90 -7.23
CA PHE A 193 16.29 19.65 -8.55
C PHE A 193 15.58 18.50 -9.29
N GLN A 194 15.25 17.41 -8.60
CA GLN A 194 14.55 16.28 -9.19
C GLN A 194 13.13 16.66 -9.66
N ARG A 195 12.38 17.42 -8.86
CA ARG A 195 11.05 17.91 -9.25
C ARG A 195 11.11 18.82 -10.47
N ASP A 196 12.04 19.78 -10.49
CA ASP A 196 12.16 20.75 -11.58
C ASP A 196 12.51 20.11 -12.93
N HIS A 197 13.18 18.94 -12.89
CA HIS A 197 13.60 18.21 -14.09
C HIS A 197 12.75 16.99 -14.41
N ASP A 198 11.69 16.74 -13.62
CA ASP A 198 10.82 15.57 -13.72
C ASP A 198 11.64 14.27 -13.68
N LEU A 199 12.39 14.10 -12.59
CA LEU A 199 13.28 12.97 -12.33
C LEU A 199 12.80 12.16 -11.13
N VAL A 200 12.91 10.83 -11.25
CA VAL A 200 12.70 9.89 -10.14
C VAL A 200 14.03 9.36 -9.63
N THR A 201 14.11 9.03 -8.34
CA THR A 201 15.25 8.35 -7.72
C THR A 201 15.22 6.87 -8.11
N ILE A 202 16.22 6.41 -8.87
CA ILE A 202 16.35 5.02 -9.35
C ILE A 202 17.38 4.25 -8.52
N GLY A 203 18.19 4.92 -7.71
CA GLY A 203 19.19 4.27 -6.89
C GLY A 203 20.28 5.21 -6.43
N TRP A 204 21.41 4.62 -6.07
CA TRP A 204 22.58 5.35 -5.60
C TRP A 204 23.87 4.62 -5.99
N ILE A 205 24.96 5.37 -5.97
CA ILE A 205 26.31 4.88 -6.27
C ILE A 205 27.26 5.41 -5.20
N HIS A 206 28.20 4.61 -4.71
CA HIS A 206 29.21 5.05 -3.75
C HIS A 206 30.59 4.41 -3.98
N THR A 207 31.62 4.99 -3.38
CA THR A 207 32.98 4.46 -3.41
C THR A 207 33.32 3.70 -2.13
N HIS A 208 34.05 2.59 -2.29
CA HIS A 208 34.79 1.90 -1.24
C HIS A 208 36.29 2.10 -1.51
N PRO A 209 36.97 3.14 -0.98
CA PRO A 209 38.34 3.44 -1.35
C PRO A 209 39.30 2.27 -1.12
N SER A 210 39.22 1.62 0.04
CA SER A 210 40.17 0.56 0.46
C SER A 210 39.53 -0.82 0.64
N GLN A 211 38.20 -0.92 0.54
CA GLN A 211 37.43 -2.15 0.73
C GLN A 211 37.06 -2.80 -0.61
N THR A 212 36.69 -4.08 -0.58
CA THR A 212 36.18 -4.80 -1.76
C THR A 212 34.76 -4.34 -2.11
N ALA A 213 34.25 -4.73 -3.29
CA ALA A 213 32.89 -4.41 -3.70
C ALA A 213 31.87 -5.35 -3.01
N PHE A 214 31.27 -4.88 -1.91
CA PHE A 214 30.15 -5.52 -1.21
C PHE A 214 29.24 -4.43 -0.62
N LEU A 215 28.02 -4.77 -0.19
CA LEU A 215 27.19 -3.85 0.60
C LEU A 215 27.48 -4.08 2.09
N SER A 216 27.97 -3.04 2.76
CA SER A 216 28.16 -3.03 4.21
C SER A 216 26.81 -3.07 4.95
N SER A 217 26.84 -3.22 6.28
CA SER A 217 25.61 -3.13 7.09
C SER A 217 24.94 -1.76 6.97
N VAL A 218 25.72 -0.68 6.82
CA VAL A 218 25.20 0.68 6.62
C VAL A 218 24.57 0.78 5.23
N ASP A 219 25.21 0.20 4.22
CA ASP A 219 24.71 0.22 2.85
C ASP A 219 23.41 -0.54 2.70
N LEU A 220 23.27 -1.69 3.37
CA LEU A 220 22.04 -2.48 3.38
C LEU A 220 20.87 -1.69 3.99
N HIS A 221 21.11 -1.01 5.11
CA HIS A 221 20.09 -0.18 5.77
C HIS A 221 19.69 1.02 4.90
N THR A 222 20.68 1.69 4.29
CA THR A 222 20.44 2.77 3.33
C THR A 222 19.62 2.26 2.15
N HIS A 223 20.05 1.17 1.53
CA HIS A 223 19.43 0.61 0.34
C HIS A 223 17.99 0.13 0.58
N TYR A 224 17.70 -0.40 1.77
CA TYR A 224 16.33 -0.77 2.14
C TYR A 224 15.35 0.40 1.99
N SER A 225 15.74 1.61 2.41
CA SER A 225 14.92 2.82 2.25
C SER A 225 14.70 3.16 0.78
N TYR A 226 15.73 3.01 -0.07
CA TYR A 226 15.59 3.17 -1.52
C TYR A 226 14.64 2.13 -2.11
N GLN A 227 14.71 0.86 -1.69
CA GLN A 227 13.84 -0.20 -2.21
C GLN A 227 12.38 -0.05 -1.77
N CYS A 228 12.12 0.54 -0.61
CA CYS A 228 10.78 0.94 -0.21
C CYS A 228 10.19 2.02 -1.15
N LEU A 229 11.05 2.92 -1.64
CA LEU A 229 10.67 4.02 -2.54
C LEU A 229 10.72 3.67 -4.03
N MET A 230 11.51 2.68 -4.44
CA MET A 230 11.60 2.11 -5.78
C MET A 230 12.00 0.64 -5.69
N SER A 231 11.13 -0.32 -6.00
CA SER A 231 11.46 -1.75 -5.87
C SER A 231 12.64 -2.15 -6.76
N GLU A 232 12.76 -1.51 -7.92
CA GLU A 232 13.90 -1.64 -8.83
C GLU A 232 15.12 -0.78 -8.46
N ALA A 233 15.14 -0.20 -7.24
CA ALA A 233 16.26 0.63 -6.83
C ALA A 233 17.57 -0.15 -6.93
N VAL A 234 18.62 0.50 -7.43
CA VAL A 234 19.95 -0.12 -7.56
C VAL A 234 20.97 0.55 -6.63
N ALA A 235 21.87 -0.24 -6.05
CA ALA A 235 23.05 0.23 -5.34
C ALA A 235 24.30 -0.14 -6.13
N ILE A 236 25.11 0.84 -6.53
CA ILE A 236 26.35 0.61 -7.29
C ILE A 236 27.56 0.88 -6.39
N VAL A 237 28.37 -0.15 -6.12
CA VAL A 237 29.59 -0.03 -5.30
C VAL A 237 30.82 0.09 -6.20
N CYS A 238 31.62 1.14 -6.02
CA CYS A 238 32.89 1.36 -6.74
C CYS A 238 34.09 1.09 -5.84
N ALA A 239 34.80 -0.02 -6.05
CA ALA A 239 36.02 -0.39 -5.31
C ALA A 239 37.28 -0.24 -6.19
N PRO A 240 37.98 0.92 -6.18
CA PRO A 240 39.07 1.21 -7.12
C PRO A 240 40.39 0.49 -6.80
N THR A 241 40.69 0.20 -5.53
CA THR A 241 41.97 -0.42 -5.10
C THR A 241 42.08 -1.87 -5.55
N TYR A 242 40.95 -2.55 -5.66
CA TYR A 242 40.87 -3.88 -6.25
C TYR A 242 40.56 -3.68 -7.72
N ASN A 243 41.60 -3.68 -8.55
CA ASN A 243 41.50 -3.54 -10.01
C ASN A 243 40.85 -4.81 -10.61
N GLU A 244 39.60 -5.10 -10.22
CA GLU A 244 38.75 -6.18 -10.74
C GLU A 244 38.22 -5.80 -12.13
N ASN A 245 39.14 -5.44 -13.03
CA ASN A 245 38.94 -5.39 -14.48
C ASN A 245 38.91 -6.81 -15.09
N LYS A 246 38.44 -7.81 -14.34
CA LYS A 246 38.03 -9.09 -14.94
C LYS A 246 36.60 -8.93 -15.41
N ARG A 247 36.47 -8.82 -16.73
CA ARG A 247 35.22 -8.95 -17.51
C ARG A 247 34.25 -9.95 -16.87
N THR A 248 33.42 -9.43 -15.99
CA THR A 248 32.21 -10.05 -15.50
C THR A 248 31.40 -8.87 -15.03
N TYR A 249 30.17 -8.78 -15.51
CA TYR A 249 29.18 -7.81 -15.10
C TYR A 249 28.75 -8.08 -13.64
N ASN A 250 29.70 -8.15 -12.71
CA ASN A 250 29.40 -8.19 -11.28
C ASN A 250 29.29 -6.74 -10.77
N THR A 251 28.49 -5.96 -11.48
CA THR A 251 27.63 -5.00 -10.80
C THR A 251 26.72 -5.89 -9.97
N PHE A 252 26.85 -5.89 -8.65
CA PHE A 252 25.80 -6.43 -7.79
C PHE A 252 24.60 -5.48 -7.92
N ILE A 253 23.85 -5.62 -9.01
CA ILE A 253 22.47 -5.18 -9.06
C ILE A 253 21.73 -6.27 -8.29
N ASN A 254 21.57 -6.09 -6.97
CA ASN A 254 20.57 -6.87 -6.27
C ASN A 254 19.21 -6.39 -6.80
N VAL A 255 18.65 -7.19 -7.70
CA VAL A 255 17.27 -7.11 -8.16
C VAL A 255 16.41 -7.89 -7.18
#